data_AF-A0A837I299-F1
#
_entry.id   AF-A0A837I299-F1
#
_cell.length_a   1.000
_cell.length_b   1.000
_cell.length_c   1.000
_cell.angle_alpha   90.00
_cell.angle_beta   90.00
_cell.angle_gamma   90.00
#
_symmetry.space_group_name_H-M   'P 1'
#
loop_
_entity.id
_entity.type
_entity.pdbx_description
1 polymer ?
#
loop_
_entity_poly.entity_id
_entity_poly.type
_entity_poly.pdbx_seq_one_letter_code
_entity_poly.pdbx_strand_id
1 'polypeptide(L)'
;FEDVRHSGIRAINLQKGDTLRFARVVMSGEEIVLSSKLGQAIRFKEKDIRATGRTAQGIRGMRLKKSAKGGGDEIVGMDILPVSPSQGGPQGAKKLEILSVSQLGYGKKTLISQYRLQRRGGSGVKTCKVTPKTGNLVSVQVAKDEQQEIIAISKKGQVIRAPLSQIPSLSRATQGVRIMKLNSGDSKLNSGDSVASVTLL
;
A
#
# COMPACT_ATOMS: atom_id res chain seq x y z
N PHE A 1 17.57 -19.59 12.08
CA PHE A 1 16.77 -20.51 11.26
C PHE A 1 17.62 -21.76 11.05
N GLU A 2 17.68 -22.65 12.05
CA GLU A 2 18.61 -23.80 12.02
C GLU A 2 17.98 -25.07 11.43
N ASP A 3 16.65 -25.22 11.49
CA ASP A 3 15.95 -26.40 10.95
C ASP A 3 14.73 -25.98 10.11
N VAL A 4 14.95 -25.68 8.82
CA VAL A 4 13.88 -25.50 7.84
C VAL A 4 13.79 -26.77 7.00
N ARG A 5 12.69 -27.51 7.16
CA ARG A 5 12.41 -28.70 6.35
C ARG A 5 12.11 -28.29 4.90
N HIS A 6 12.42 -29.16 3.95
CA HIS A 6 12.06 -28.97 2.54
C HIS A 6 10.54 -28.83 2.31
N SER A 7 9.71 -29.40 3.19
CA SER A 7 8.25 -29.24 3.17
C SER A 7 7.77 -27.86 3.64
N GLY A 8 8.68 -26.97 4.01
CA GLY A 8 8.38 -25.68 4.59
C GLY A 8 7.91 -25.81 6.04
N ILE A 9 7.51 -24.67 6.61
CA ILE A 9 7.10 -24.60 8.01
C ILE A 9 6.06 -23.49 8.18
N ARG A 10 4.98 -23.77 8.91
CA ARG A 10 3.86 -22.84 9.11
C ARG A 10 4.36 -21.56 9.80
N ALA A 11 4.11 -20.40 9.20
CA ALA A 11 4.59 -19.10 9.71
C ALA A 11 3.53 -18.34 10.52
N ILE A 12 2.24 -18.52 10.21
CA ILE A 12 1.11 -17.88 10.88
C ILE A 12 -0.15 -18.75 10.70
N ASN A 13 -1.08 -18.70 11.65
CA ASN A 13 -2.42 -19.28 11.49
C ASN A 13 -3.37 -18.26 10.84
N LEU A 14 -3.97 -18.61 9.70
CA LEU A 14 -4.95 -17.77 8.99
C LEU A 14 -6.38 -18.26 9.23
N GLN A 15 -7.32 -17.33 9.35
CA GLN A 15 -8.75 -17.66 9.40
C GLN A 15 -9.25 -18.06 8.00
N LYS A 16 -10.39 -18.75 7.95
CA LYS A 16 -11.00 -19.15 6.68
C LYS A 16 -11.33 -17.90 5.85
N GLY A 17 -10.78 -17.83 4.64
CA GLY A 17 -10.96 -16.70 3.72
C GLY A 17 -9.87 -15.63 3.80
N ASP A 18 -8.98 -15.69 4.79
CA ASP A 18 -7.81 -14.81 4.84
C ASP A 18 -6.66 -15.36 3.99
N THR A 19 -5.85 -14.44 3.47
CA THR A 19 -4.61 -14.75 2.75
C THR A 19 -3.46 -13.90 3.28
N LEU A 20 -2.26 -14.48 3.33
CA LEU A 20 -1.05 -13.72 3.63
C LEU A 20 -0.64 -12.94 2.38
N ARG A 21 -0.71 -11.60 2.45
CA ARG A 21 -0.39 -10.72 1.32
C ARG A 21 1.01 -10.10 1.39
N PHE A 22 1.50 -9.84 2.60
CA PHE A 22 2.76 -9.13 2.81
C PHE A 22 3.53 -9.76 3.96
N ALA A 23 4.85 -9.80 3.82
CA ALA A 23 5.79 -10.07 4.89
C ALA A 23 6.92 -9.03 4.82
N ARG A 24 7.30 -8.47 5.96
CA ARG A 24 8.39 -7.50 6.10
C ARG A 24 9.13 -7.79 7.40
N VAL A 25 10.43 -7.58 7.39
CA VAL A 25 11.23 -7.50 8.61
C VAL A 25 11.05 -6.10 9.19
N VAL A 26 10.89 -6.02 10.51
CA VAL A 26 10.79 -4.76 11.24
C VAL A 26 11.78 -4.79 12.39
N MET A 27 12.45 -3.67 12.62
CA MET A 27 13.43 -3.47 13.67
C MET A 27 12.86 -2.58 14.78
N SER A 28 13.52 -2.60 15.95
CA SER A 28 13.10 -1.78 17.08
C SER A 28 13.13 -0.29 16.71
N GLY A 29 12.05 0.41 17.06
CA GLY A 29 11.90 1.85 16.80
C GLY A 29 11.33 2.21 15.43
N GLU A 30 11.24 1.25 14.50
CA GLU A 30 10.61 1.46 13.19
C GLU A 30 9.08 1.60 13.31
N GLU A 31 8.47 2.05 12.22
CA GLU A 31 7.04 2.26 12.14
C GLU A 31 6.44 1.48 10.98
N ILE A 32 5.21 1.01 11.15
CA ILE A 32 4.48 0.25 10.15
C ILE A 32 3.43 1.16 9.54
N VAL A 33 3.35 1.15 8.21
CA VAL A 33 2.23 1.71 7.46
C VAL A 33 1.44 0.58 6.81
N LEU A 34 0.14 0.55 7.08
CA LEU A 34 -0.81 -0.30 6.38
C LEU A 34 -1.79 0.57 5.61
N SER A 35 -2.15 0.14 4.40
CA SER A 35 -3.10 0.85 3.55
C SER A 35 -4.15 -0.08 2.99
N SER A 36 -5.39 0.43 2.90
CA SER A 36 -6.56 -0.35 2.51
C SER A 36 -7.05 -0.02 1.11
N LYS A 37 -7.70 -1.00 0.48
CA LYS A 37 -8.31 -0.92 -0.85
C LYS A 37 -9.27 0.27 -0.98
N LEU A 38 -9.99 0.61 0.09
CA LEU A 38 -10.95 1.71 0.12
C LEU A 38 -10.32 3.07 0.48
N GLY A 39 -8.99 3.20 0.44
CA GLY A 39 -8.32 4.48 0.54
C GLY A 39 -8.13 4.99 1.97
N GLN A 40 -7.98 4.10 2.95
CA GLN A 40 -7.46 4.44 4.28
C GLN A 40 -6.00 4.00 4.43
N ALA A 41 -5.27 4.66 5.32
CA ALA A 41 -3.94 4.23 5.76
C ALA A 41 -3.75 4.47 7.25
N ILE A 42 -3.09 3.56 7.95
CA ILE A 42 -2.70 3.72 9.35
C ILE A 42 -1.18 3.63 9.47
N ARG A 43 -0.61 4.48 10.33
CA ARG A 43 0.81 4.50 10.68
C ARG A 43 0.92 4.33 12.19
N PHE A 44 1.63 3.30 12.65
CA PHE A 44 1.79 3.00 14.07
C PHE A 44 3.19 2.45 14.35
N LYS A 45 3.62 2.48 15.60
CA LYS A 45 4.98 2.08 15.99
C LYS A 45 5.09 0.56 16.10
N GLU A 46 6.28 0.01 15.82
CA GLU A 46 6.57 -1.41 16.02
C GLU A 46 6.26 -1.87 17.44
N LYS A 47 6.59 -1.06 18.45
CA LYS A 47 6.30 -1.35 19.87
C LYS A 47 4.83 -1.59 20.23
N ASP A 48 3.87 -1.23 19.36
CA ASP A 48 2.45 -1.55 19.55
C ASP A 48 2.13 -3.01 19.14
N ILE A 49 3.14 -3.75 18.68
CA ILE A 49 3.11 -5.17 18.33
C ILE A 49 3.89 -5.93 19.39
N ARG A 50 3.31 -7.02 19.88
CA ARG A 50 4.04 -8.00 20.70
C ARG A 50 4.52 -9.14 19.82
N ALA A 51 5.74 -9.62 20.07
CA ALA A 51 6.22 -10.84 19.44
C ALA A 51 5.31 -12.03 19.82
N THR A 52 5.01 -12.87 18.83
CA THR A 52 4.19 -14.08 19.00
C THR A 52 4.82 -15.25 18.24
N GLY A 53 4.62 -16.46 18.74
CA GLY A 53 5.03 -17.67 18.04
C GLY A 53 4.27 -17.89 16.72
N ARG A 54 4.79 -18.79 15.89
CA ARG A 54 4.31 -19.08 14.52
C ARG A 54 2.91 -19.70 14.44
N THR A 55 2.42 -20.22 15.56
CA THR A 55 1.09 -20.80 15.72
C THR A 55 0.03 -19.76 16.10
N ALA A 56 0.42 -18.49 16.31
CA ALA A 56 -0.53 -17.43 16.60
C ALA A 56 -1.30 -16.99 15.34
N GLN A 57 -2.48 -16.41 15.55
CA GLN A 57 -3.27 -15.75 14.48
C GLN A 57 -2.80 -14.30 14.21
N GLY A 58 -1.87 -13.79 15.03
CA GLY A 58 -1.46 -12.39 15.01
C GLY A 58 -2.45 -11.47 15.72
N ILE A 59 -2.29 -10.16 15.47
CA ILE A 59 -3.03 -9.09 16.12
C ILE A 59 -3.48 -8.06 15.07
N ARG A 60 -4.63 -7.43 15.26
CA ARG A 60 -5.24 -6.51 14.27
C ARG A 60 -4.40 -5.27 13.92
N GLY A 61 -3.75 -5.21 12.77
CA GLY A 61 -3.01 -4.00 12.35
C GLY A 61 -3.89 -2.76 12.14
N MET A 62 -5.03 -2.92 11.45
CA MET A 62 -5.93 -1.85 11.05
C MET A 62 -7.39 -2.31 11.14
N ARG A 63 -8.31 -1.42 11.52
CA ARG A 63 -9.75 -1.68 11.41
C ARG A 63 -10.22 -1.37 9.99
N LEU A 64 -10.61 -2.41 9.27
CA LEU A 64 -11.14 -2.32 7.91
C LEU A 64 -12.63 -1.93 7.94
N LYS A 65 -13.03 -1.05 7.02
CA LYS A 65 -14.43 -0.65 6.88
C LYS A 65 -15.19 -1.65 6.01
N LYS A 66 -16.49 -1.78 6.22
CA LYS A 66 -17.37 -2.43 5.24
C LYS A 66 -17.62 -1.46 4.09
N SER A 67 -17.65 -1.96 2.86
CA SER A 67 -18.07 -1.16 1.71
C SER A 67 -19.58 -0.90 1.80
N ALA A 68 -20.01 0.33 1.49
CA ALA A 68 -21.43 0.65 1.35
C ALA A 68 -22.07 0.02 0.09
N LYS A 69 -21.26 -0.44 -0.88
CA LYS A 69 -21.72 -0.97 -2.17
C LYS A 69 -21.57 -2.50 -2.30
N GLY A 70 -21.46 -3.22 -1.18
CA GLY A 70 -21.08 -4.63 -1.17
C GLY A 70 -19.57 -4.84 -1.30
N GLY A 71 -19.08 -5.98 -0.81
CA GLY A 71 -17.65 -6.32 -0.72
C GLY A 71 -16.93 -5.79 0.54
N GLY A 72 -15.81 -6.42 0.89
CA GLY A 72 -14.97 -6.03 2.03
C GLY A 72 -13.85 -5.06 1.64
N ASP A 73 -13.43 -4.21 2.56
CA ASP A 73 -12.10 -3.59 2.48
C ASP A 73 -11.03 -4.63 2.79
N GLU A 74 -9.81 -4.39 2.33
CA GLU A 74 -8.68 -5.31 2.49
C GLU A 74 -7.38 -4.50 2.48
N ILE A 75 -6.31 -5.07 3.02
CA ILE A 75 -4.99 -4.44 2.96
C ILE A 75 -4.42 -4.61 1.55
N VAL A 76 -3.97 -3.51 0.94
CA VAL A 76 -3.35 -3.44 -0.39
C VAL A 76 -1.93 -2.87 -0.35
N GLY A 77 -1.46 -2.46 0.82
CA GLY A 77 -0.09 -1.99 1.05
C GLY A 77 0.36 -2.21 2.48
N MET A 78 1.61 -2.64 2.62
CA MET A 78 2.32 -2.74 3.89
C MET A 78 3.78 -2.38 3.66
N ASP A 79 4.27 -1.36 4.36
CA ASP A 79 5.67 -0.98 4.35
C ASP A 79 6.15 -0.56 5.73
N ILE A 80 7.47 -0.63 5.89
CA ILE A 80 8.18 -0.25 7.09
C ILE A 80 8.87 1.08 6.84
N LEU A 81 8.74 1.99 7.79
CA LEU A 81 9.40 3.28 7.79
C LEU A 81 10.59 3.22 8.74
N PRO A 82 11.74 3.81 8.35
CA PRO A 82 12.89 3.92 9.24
C PRO A 82 12.55 4.76 10.46
N VAL A 83 13.39 4.66 11.50
CA VAL A 83 13.29 5.50 12.69
C VAL A 83 13.34 6.97 12.27
N SER A 84 12.30 7.74 12.62
CA SER A 84 12.14 9.17 12.27
C SER A 84 12.00 9.48 10.77
N PRO A 85 10.99 8.92 10.07
CA PRO A 85 10.79 9.16 8.63
C PRO A 85 10.32 10.59 8.31
N SER A 86 9.98 11.36 9.35
CA SER A 86 9.48 12.74 9.28
C SER A 86 10.61 13.78 9.32
N GLN A 87 11.78 13.40 9.83
CA GLN A 87 12.99 14.23 9.78
C GLN A 87 13.68 13.81 8.49
N GLY A 88 13.82 14.72 7.53
CA GLY A 88 14.64 14.43 6.35
C GLY A 88 15.97 13.86 6.83
N GLY A 89 16.50 12.87 6.11
CA GLY A 89 17.85 12.39 6.37
C GLY A 89 18.88 13.52 6.31
N PRO A 90 20.18 13.22 6.40
CA PRO A 90 21.24 14.22 6.21
C PRO A 90 20.94 15.13 5.00
N GLN A 91 21.29 16.41 5.10
CA GLN A 91 20.97 17.45 4.12
C GLN A 91 21.11 16.91 2.67
N GLY A 92 19.98 16.81 1.95
CA GLY A 92 19.91 16.22 0.61
C GLY A 92 19.09 14.93 0.48
N ALA A 93 18.73 14.26 1.58
CA ALA A 93 17.87 13.07 1.53
C ALA A 93 16.45 13.41 1.03
N LYS A 94 15.90 12.57 0.13
CA LYS A 94 14.53 12.78 -0.38
C LYS A 94 13.54 12.54 0.77
N LYS A 95 12.46 13.31 0.77
CA LYS A 95 11.37 13.11 1.73
C LYS A 95 10.64 11.83 1.35
N LEU A 96 10.41 10.94 2.31
CA LEU A 96 9.64 9.73 2.08
C LEU A 96 8.20 10.06 1.67
N GLU A 97 7.76 9.44 0.58
CA GLU A 97 6.42 9.61 0.02
C GLU A 97 5.71 8.26 -0.10
N ILE A 98 4.40 8.26 0.07
CA ILE A 98 3.55 7.11 -0.23
C ILE A 98 3.00 7.28 -1.65
N LEU A 99 3.40 6.39 -2.55
CA LEU A 99 2.76 6.18 -3.85
C LEU A 99 1.47 5.40 -3.64
N SER A 100 0.35 5.93 -4.12
CA SER A 100 -0.93 5.20 -4.22
C SER A 100 -1.33 5.08 -5.67
N VAL A 101 -1.72 3.89 -6.11
CA VAL A 101 -2.23 3.62 -7.47
C VAL A 101 -3.58 2.89 -7.40
N SER A 102 -4.52 3.32 -8.24
CA SER A 102 -5.88 2.81 -8.32
C SER A 102 -6.12 1.87 -9.52
N GLN A 103 -7.19 1.10 -9.45
CA GLN A 103 -7.60 0.11 -10.45
C GLN A 103 -7.73 0.69 -11.85
N LEU A 104 -8.15 1.95 -12.00
CA LEU A 104 -8.35 2.61 -13.29
C LEU A 104 -7.15 3.49 -13.71
N GLY A 105 -5.96 3.23 -13.16
CA GLY A 105 -4.72 3.86 -13.58
C GLY A 105 -4.51 5.28 -13.08
N TYR A 106 -5.14 5.66 -11.95
CA TYR A 106 -4.84 6.92 -11.27
C TYR A 106 -3.78 6.71 -10.21
N GLY A 107 -2.87 7.67 -10.08
CA GLY A 107 -1.80 7.62 -9.10
C GLY A 107 -1.44 8.98 -8.53
N LYS A 108 -0.82 8.96 -7.36
CA LYS A 108 -0.22 10.13 -6.71
C LYS A 108 0.80 9.70 -5.68
N LYS A 109 1.71 10.61 -5.36
CA LYS A 109 2.56 10.52 -4.17
C LYS A 109 2.02 11.41 -3.06
N THR A 110 2.27 11.07 -1.82
CA THR A 110 1.92 11.92 -0.67
C THR A 110 2.97 11.78 0.42
N LEU A 111 3.50 12.92 0.87
CA LEU A 111 4.51 12.98 1.94
C LEU A 111 4.07 12.22 3.19
N ILE A 112 5.00 11.46 3.77
CA ILE A 112 4.74 10.67 4.97
C ILE A 112 4.38 11.54 6.18
N SER A 113 4.89 12.78 6.22
CA SER A 113 4.59 13.77 7.26
C SER A 113 3.10 14.09 7.37
N GLN A 114 2.32 13.89 6.29
CA GLN A 114 0.88 14.07 6.36
C GLN A 114 0.23 12.95 7.20
N TYR A 115 0.81 11.75 7.27
CA TYR A 115 0.27 10.59 7.98
C TYR A 115 0.67 10.62 9.45
N ARG A 116 -0.23 11.14 10.29
CA ARG A 116 -0.06 11.15 11.75
C ARG A 116 0.08 9.74 12.32
N LEU A 117 0.90 9.61 13.35
CA LEU A 117 0.98 8.40 14.16
C LEU A 117 -0.35 8.14 14.88
N GLN A 118 -0.70 6.87 14.97
CA GLN A 118 -1.87 6.34 15.66
C GLN A 118 -1.48 5.06 16.40
N ARG A 119 -2.32 4.61 17.34
CA ARG A 119 -2.22 3.26 17.89
C ARG A 119 -2.66 2.24 16.85
N ARG A 120 -2.00 1.08 16.84
CA ARG A 120 -2.42 -0.08 16.03
C ARG A 120 -3.91 -0.41 16.24
N GLY A 121 -4.57 -0.89 15.19
CA GLY A 121 -5.97 -1.33 15.22
C GLY A 121 -6.98 -0.21 15.02
N GLY A 122 -6.53 1.05 14.88
CA GLY A 122 -7.37 2.16 14.45
C GLY A 122 -7.84 2.04 12.99
N SER A 123 -8.77 2.92 12.59
CA SER A 123 -9.28 2.98 11.21
C SER A 123 -8.34 3.68 10.23
N GLY A 124 -7.28 4.34 10.74
CA GLY A 124 -6.38 5.14 9.93
C GLY A 124 -6.94 6.51 9.55
N VAL A 125 -6.27 7.14 8.59
CA VAL A 125 -6.65 8.39 7.92
C VAL A 125 -6.86 8.12 6.43
N LYS A 126 -7.60 9.01 5.76
CA LYS A 126 -7.74 8.93 4.30
C LYS A 126 -6.35 9.03 3.64
N THR A 127 -6.07 8.14 2.68
CA THR A 127 -4.85 8.17 1.86
C THR A 127 -5.14 8.51 0.40
N CYS A 128 -6.35 8.18 -0.07
CA CYS A 128 -6.84 8.54 -1.40
C CYS A 128 -8.36 8.71 -1.37
N LYS A 129 -8.90 9.62 -2.19
CA LYS A 129 -10.33 9.68 -2.49
C LYS A 129 -10.66 8.69 -3.60
N VAL A 130 -11.09 7.50 -3.20
CA VAL A 130 -11.65 6.49 -4.11
C VAL A 130 -12.99 6.97 -4.66
N THR A 131 -13.12 6.98 -5.99
CA THR A 131 -14.34 7.36 -6.72
C THR A 131 -14.63 6.34 -7.83
N PRO A 132 -15.82 6.35 -8.45
CA PRO A 132 -16.08 5.53 -9.64
C PRO A 132 -15.08 5.76 -10.78
N LYS A 133 -14.53 6.98 -10.89
CA LYS A 133 -13.53 7.36 -11.91
C LYS A 133 -12.16 6.73 -11.66
N THR A 134 -11.78 6.52 -10.40
CA THR A 134 -10.48 5.94 -10.05
C THR A 134 -10.54 4.43 -9.88
N GLY A 135 -11.68 3.90 -9.47
CA GLY A 135 -11.77 2.57 -8.87
C GLY A 135 -11.03 2.51 -7.53
N ASN A 136 -11.00 1.32 -6.93
CA ASN A 136 -10.34 1.09 -5.65
C ASN A 136 -8.81 1.19 -5.78
N LEU A 137 -8.09 1.30 -4.65
CA LEU A 137 -6.64 1.19 -4.66
C LEU A 137 -6.21 -0.26 -4.93
N VAL A 138 -5.19 -0.42 -5.76
CA VAL A 138 -4.56 -1.73 -6.06
C VAL A 138 -3.21 -1.90 -5.39
N SER A 139 -2.50 -0.78 -5.22
CA SER A 139 -1.16 -0.76 -4.66
C SER A 139 -0.94 0.55 -3.91
N VAL A 140 -0.38 0.43 -2.71
CA VAL A 140 0.09 1.57 -1.93
C VAL A 140 1.45 1.20 -1.38
N GLN A 141 2.47 1.96 -1.75
CA GLN A 141 3.87 1.66 -1.44
C GLN A 141 4.60 2.92 -0.98
N VAL A 142 5.52 2.79 -0.04
CA VAL A 142 6.47 3.86 0.31
C VAL A 142 7.55 3.90 -0.77
N ALA A 143 7.67 5.04 -1.46
CA ALA A 143 8.75 5.30 -2.39
C ALA A 143 10.02 5.64 -1.61
N LYS A 144 11.03 4.79 -1.74
CA LYS A 144 12.36 4.96 -1.16
C LYS A 144 13.27 5.73 -2.10
N ASP A 145 14.35 6.27 -1.58
CA ASP A 145 15.22 7.21 -2.29
C ASP A 145 15.88 6.59 -3.53
N GLU A 146 16.21 5.29 -3.46
CA GLU A 146 16.85 4.53 -4.53
C GLU A 146 15.90 4.30 -5.71
N GLN A 147 14.59 4.25 -5.45
CA GLN A 147 13.58 3.97 -6.44
C GLN A 147 13.33 5.21 -7.30
N GLN A 148 13.41 5.07 -8.62
CA GLN A 148 13.21 6.17 -9.57
C GLN A 148 11.99 5.98 -10.44
N GLU A 149 11.45 4.76 -10.54
CA GLU A 149 10.43 4.43 -11.52
C GLU A 149 9.34 3.52 -10.97
N ILE A 150 8.22 3.47 -11.69
CA ILE A 150 7.18 2.48 -11.49
C ILE A 150 7.06 1.62 -12.75
N ILE A 151 6.73 0.36 -12.54
CA ILE A 151 6.13 -0.51 -13.56
C ILE A 151 4.70 -0.80 -13.11
N ALA A 152 3.72 -0.47 -13.95
CA ALA A 152 2.33 -0.84 -13.76
C ALA A 152 1.91 -1.83 -14.85
N ILE A 153 1.28 -2.93 -14.47
CA ILE A 153 0.82 -3.99 -15.37
C ILE A 153 -0.69 -4.10 -15.26
N SER A 154 -1.39 -4.10 -16.39
CA SER A 154 -2.84 -4.32 -16.45
C SER A 154 -3.20 -5.80 -16.50
N LYS A 155 -4.45 -6.13 -16.18
CA LYS A 155 -4.97 -7.50 -16.27
C LYS A 155 -4.92 -8.05 -17.69
N LYS A 156 -4.96 -7.18 -18.70
CA LYS A 156 -4.82 -7.56 -20.11
C LYS A 156 -3.38 -7.47 -20.64
N GLY A 157 -2.40 -7.37 -19.75
CA GLY A 157 -0.97 -7.42 -20.12
C GLY A 157 -0.40 -6.11 -20.65
N GLN A 158 -1.11 -4.98 -20.56
CA GLN A 158 -0.52 -3.68 -20.86
C GLN A 158 0.51 -3.34 -19.78
N VAL A 159 1.72 -2.99 -20.18
CA VAL A 159 2.80 -2.57 -19.28
C VAL A 159 3.11 -1.10 -19.50
N ILE A 160 3.20 -0.33 -18.42
CA ILE A 160 3.70 1.04 -18.44
C ILE A 160 4.85 1.16 -17.47
N ARG A 161 5.94 1.77 -17.95
CA ARG A 161 7.05 2.24 -17.13
C ARG A 161 7.01 3.76 -17.09
N ALA A 162 7.08 4.35 -15.91
CA ALA A 162 7.06 5.80 -15.75
C ALA A 162 7.99 6.26 -14.63
N PRO A 163 8.74 7.36 -14.81
CA PRO A 163 9.50 7.97 -13.73
C PRO A 163 8.60 8.42 -12.57
N LEU A 164 9.02 8.15 -11.34
CA LEU A 164 8.36 8.63 -10.13
C LEU A 164 8.31 10.16 -10.07
N SER A 165 9.25 10.85 -10.73
CA SER A 165 9.27 12.30 -10.84
C SER A 165 8.09 12.87 -11.64
N GLN A 166 7.50 12.08 -12.55
CA GLN A 166 6.31 12.49 -13.32
C GLN A 166 5.00 12.29 -12.56
N ILE A 167 5.02 11.50 -11.47
CA ILE A 167 3.84 11.31 -10.63
C ILE A 167 3.76 12.48 -9.64
N PRO A 168 2.65 13.23 -9.57
CA PRO A 168 2.58 14.41 -8.73
C PRO A 168 2.47 14.04 -7.25
N SER A 169 3.11 14.87 -6.43
CA SER A 169 2.98 14.87 -4.98
C SER A 169 1.78 15.72 -4.58
N LEU A 170 0.74 15.08 -4.04
CA LEU A 170 -0.54 15.69 -3.72
C LEU A 170 -0.96 15.38 -2.29
N SER A 171 -1.93 16.13 -1.75
CA SER A 171 -2.47 15.86 -0.42
C SER A 171 -3.22 14.53 -0.34
N ARG A 172 -3.34 14.00 0.87
CA ARG A 172 -3.98 12.70 1.16
C ARG A 172 -5.41 12.57 0.62
N ALA A 173 -6.24 13.61 0.73
CA ALA A 173 -7.67 13.52 0.42
C ALA A 173 -8.00 13.72 -1.07
N THR A 174 -7.00 13.78 -1.94
CA THR A 174 -7.17 13.87 -3.40
C THR A 174 -7.32 12.50 -4.05
N GLN A 175 -7.78 12.46 -5.31
CA GLN A 175 -7.96 11.24 -6.08
C GLN A 175 -6.72 10.85 -6.91
N GLY A 176 -5.75 11.77 -7.06
CA GLY A 176 -4.60 11.61 -7.94
C GLY A 176 -4.87 11.99 -9.40
N VAL A 177 -3.87 11.75 -10.25
CA VAL A 177 -3.91 12.01 -11.70
C VAL A 177 -3.80 10.70 -12.47
N ARG A 178 -4.17 10.69 -13.75
CA ARG A 178 -4.04 9.50 -14.58
C ARG A 178 -2.56 9.27 -14.92
N ILE A 179 -2.02 8.14 -14.48
CA ILE A 179 -0.65 7.70 -14.78
C ILE A 179 -0.64 6.54 -15.80
N MET A 180 -1.77 5.85 -15.97
CA MET A 180 -1.94 4.75 -16.93
C MET A 180 -3.24 4.92 -17.70
N LYS A 181 -3.15 5.00 -19.03
CA LYS A 181 -4.30 4.93 -19.92
C LYS A 181 -4.55 3.47 -20.27
N LEU A 182 -5.42 2.84 -19.48
CA LEU A 182 -5.91 1.50 -19.76
C LEU A 182 -6.65 1.46 -21.10
N ASN A 183 -6.46 0.37 -21.83
CA ASN A 183 -7.14 0.12 -23.09
C ASN A 183 -8.63 -0.10 -22.82
N SER A 184 -9.41 0.94 -23.04
CA SER A 184 -10.82 0.82 -23.36
C SER A 184 -10.92 0.26 -24.77
N GLY A 185 -11.37 -0.97 -24.92
CA GLY A 185 -12.03 -1.35 -26.18
C GLY A 185 -13.12 -0.32 -26.50
N ASP A 186 -13.58 -0.25 -27.75
CA ASP A 186 -14.33 0.85 -28.39
C ASP A 186 -15.57 1.45 -27.67
N SER A 187 -15.94 1.01 -26.47
CA SER A 187 -17.02 1.58 -25.66
C SER A 187 -16.50 2.46 -24.51
N LYS A 188 -16.95 3.72 -24.50
CA LYS A 188 -16.63 4.76 -23.48
C LYS A 188 -17.17 4.48 -22.06
N LEU A 189 -17.70 3.29 -21.78
CA LEU A 189 -18.09 2.86 -20.44
C LEU A 189 -17.71 1.39 -20.26
N ASN A 190 -16.89 1.11 -19.24
CA ASN A 190 -16.44 -0.23 -18.82
C ASN A 190 -15.42 -0.91 -19.73
N SER A 191 -14.22 -0.35 -19.79
CA SER A 191 -13.04 -1.15 -20.15
C SER A 191 -12.88 -2.26 -19.12
N GLY A 192 -13.08 -3.52 -19.48
CA GLY A 192 -12.81 -4.67 -18.59
C GLY A 192 -11.34 -4.81 -18.17
N ASP A 193 -10.47 -3.89 -18.57
CA ASP A 193 -9.07 -3.83 -18.13
C ASP A 193 -8.92 -2.98 -16.86
N SER A 194 -7.98 -3.36 -16.02
CA SER A 194 -7.65 -2.68 -14.77
C SER A 194 -6.20 -2.95 -14.41
N VAL A 195 -5.59 -2.06 -13.63
CA VAL A 195 -4.25 -2.30 -13.08
C VAL A 195 -4.29 -3.55 -12.21
N ALA A 196 -3.41 -4.51 -12.49
CA ALA A 196 -3.27 -5.77 -11.79
C ALA A 196 -2.16 -5.70 -10.73
N SER A 197 -1.02 -5.11 -11.09
CA SER A 197 0.14 -4.96 -10.21
C SER A 197 0.89 -3.65 -10.48
N VAL A 198 1.60 -3.19 -9.45
CA VAL A 198 2.50 -2.04 -9.52
C VAL A 198 3.74 -2.36 -8.73
N THR A 199 4.91 -2.16 -9.33
CA THR A 199 6.22 -2.38 -8.72
C THR A 199 7.02 -1.08 -8.78
N LEU A 200 7.67 -0.71 -7.69
CA LEU A 200 8.67 0.36 -7.66
C LEU A 200 10.04 -0.22 -8.01
N LEU A 201 10.75 0.44 -8.93
CA LEU A 201 12.12 0.11 -9.32
C LEU A 201 13.08 1.18 -8.81
#